data_AF-A0A517MDD7-F1
#
_entry.id   AF-A0A517MDD7-F1
#
_cell.length_a   1.000
_cell.length_b   1.000
_cell.length_c   1.000
_cell.angle_alpha   90.00
_cell.angle_beta   90.00
_cell.angle_gamma   90.00
#
_symmetry.space_group_name_H-M   'P 1'
#
loop_
_entity.id
_entity.type
_entity.pdbx_description
1 polymer ?
#
loop_
_entity_poly.entity_id
_entity_poly.type
_entity_poly.pdbx_seq_one_letter_code
_entity_poly.pdbx_strand_id
1 'polypeptide(L)'
;MLRSVFSILLLVSTLSIMGCGGDPEPTATEPQSPSQMAKTDDQKIEYLIEMLHRKNSLKKNAQAARSLGNMGAAAESAIPELQKAIKTTKDDKVRTDSEAAIKAIQAAAKPAP
;
A
#
# COMPACT_ATOMS: atom_id res chain seq x y z
N MET A 1 20.88 36.61 -13.98
CA MET A 1 22.16 36.24 -14.64
C MET A 1 22.96 35.53 -13.55
N LEU A 2 23.50 34.33 -13.65
CA LEU A 2 23.96 33.54 -14.79
C LEU A 2 24.14 32.08 -14.32
N ARG A 3 24.13 31.17 -15.28
CA ARG A 3 24.16 29.70 -15.22
C ARG A 3 25.50 29.12 -14.70
N SER A 4 25.43 27.85 -14.29
CA SER A 4 26.40 26.77 -14.53
C SER A 4 27.80 26.81 -13.89
N VAL A 5 28.03 25.82 -13.02
CA VAL A 5 29.24 24.97 -12.88
C VAL A 5 28.77 23.79 -12.02
N PHE A 6 28.47 22.56 -12.45
CA PHE A 6 29.04 21.65 -13.46
C PHE A 6 30.56 21.52 -13.39
N SER A 7 31.04 20.68 -12.47
CA SER A 7 32.28 19.90 -12.58
C SER A 7 32.38 18.92 -11.39
N ILE A 8 32.28 17.60 -11.62
CA ILE A 8 33.42 16.67 -11.88
C ILE A 8 34.06 16.27 -10.52
N LEU A 9 34.34 15.02 -10.15
CA LEU A 9 34.33 13.70 -10.82
C LEU A 9 34.91 12.69 -9.81
N LEU A 10 34.33 11.48 -9.78
CA LEU A 10 34.91 10.16 -9.43
C LEU A 10 35.87 10.00 -8.24
N LEU A 11 35.48 9.13 -7.31
CA LEU A 11 36.37 8.06 -6.82
C LEU A 11 35.55 6.79 -6.57
N VAL A 12 35.56 5.91 -7.58
CA VAL A 12 35.14 4.51 -7.49
C VAL A 12 36.35 3.70 -7.04
N SER A 13 36.18 2.82 -6.04
CA SER A 13 36.97 1.59 -5.69
C SER A 13 36.93 1.42 -4.15
N THR A 14 36.54 0.31 -3.52
CA THR A 14 36.73 -1.12 -3.82
C THR A 14 35.69 -2.02 -3.13
N LEU A 15 35.04 -2.87 -3.93
CA LEU A 15 34.70 -4.30 -3.76
C LEU A 15 34.72 -4.99 -2.37
N SER A 16 33.60 -5.67 -2.03
CA SER A 16 33.38 -6.89 -1.19
C SER A 16 32.30 -6.66 -0.10
N ILE A 17 31.23 -7.44 0.15
CA ILE A 17 30.83 -8.83 -0.15
C ILE A 17 29.30 -8.96 0.16
N MET A 18 28.69 -9.98 -0.45
CA MET A 18 27.44 -10.69 -0.09
C MET A 18 26.11 -10.19 -0.67
N GLY A 19 25.57 -10.99 -1.59
CA GLY A 19 24.21 -10.88 -2.05
C GLY A 19 23.17 -11.23 -0.98
N CYS A 20 22.06 -10.52 -1.04
CA CYS A 20 20.72 -11.05 -0.83
C CYS A 20 19.90 -10.57 -2.02
N GLY A 21 19.44 -11.50 -2.85
CA GLY A 21 18.54 -11.17 -3.95
C GLY A 21 17.17 -10.75 -3.42
N GLY A 22 16.55 -9.81 -4.14
CA GLY A 22 15.12 -9.56 -4.07
C GLY A 22 14.72 -8.13 -3.72
N ASP A 23 15.04 -7.17 -4.59
CA ASP A 23 14.23 -5.96 -4.73
C ASP A 23 13.26 -6.18 -5.91
N PRO A 24 11.99 -5.77 -5.79
CA PRO A 24 11.70 -4.35 -5.66
C PRO A 24 11.01 -3.99 -4.36
N GLU A 25 11.70 -3.13 -3.61
CA GLU A 25 11.10 -2.04 -2.86
C GLU A 25 9.98 -1.37 -3.67
N PRO A 26 8.83 -1.12 -3.03
CA PRO A 26 8.41 0.26 -2.96
C PRO A 26 8.03 0.56 -1.53
N THR A 27 8.96 1.09 -0.76
CA THR A 27 8.63 1.79 0.49
C THR A 27 9.37 3.11 0.49
N ALA A 28 9.23 3.84 -0.61
CA ALA A 28 9.23 5.28 -0.54
C ALA A 28 7.98 5.70 0.25
N THR A 29 8.13 5.90 1.56
CA THR A 29 7.61 7.03 2.34
C THR A 29 7.90 6.79 3.82
N GLU A 30 9.00 7.32 4.32
CA GLU A 30 9.11 7.78 5.71
C GLU A 30 8.84 9.31 5.71
N PRO A 31 8.51 9.99 6.84
CA PRO A 31 7.74 9.59 8.02
C PRO A 31 6.60 10.60 8.28
N GLN A 32 5.38 10.17 8.63
CA GLN A 32 4.38 11.11 9.18
C GLN A 32 3.72 10.54 10.43
N SER A 33 4.07 11.15 11.57
CA SER A 33 3.34 11.10 12.83
C SER A 33 3.34 12.53 13.38
N PRO A 34 2.44 12.92 14.30
CA PRO A 34 1.02 12.60 14.42
C PRO A 34 0.24 13.84 14.88
N SER A 35 -0.63 14.47 14.08
CA SER A 35 -1.50 15.54 14.63
C SER A 35 -2.74 15.76 13.76
N GLN A 36 -3.84 15.16 14.22
CA GLN A 36 -5.19 15.72 14.24
C GLN A 36 -5.80 16.34 12.95
N MET A 37 -6.95 15.76 12.58
CA MET A 37 -8.16 16.47 12.16
C MET A 37 -8.25 16.98 10.71
N ALA A 38 -8.49 16.05 9.78
CA ALA A 38 -9.67 16.05 8.89
C ALA A 38 -9.67 14.71 8.15
N LYS A 39 -10.56 13.79 8.52
CA LYS A 39 -10.58 12.42 8.01
C LYS A 39 -11.06 12.39 6.56
N THR A 40 -10.22 12.80 5.62
CA THR A 40 -10.49 12.62 4.20
C THR A 40 -10.54 11.13 3.89
N ASP A 41 -11.38 10.75 2.93
CA ASP A 41 -11.55 9.34 2.58
C ASP A 41 -10.24 8.73 2.05
N ASP A 42 -9.42 9.52 1.36
CA ASP A 42 -8.08 9.13 0.91
C ASP A 42 -7.14 8.75 2.06
N GLN A 43 -7.09 9.55 3.13
CA GLN A 43 -6.26 9.23 4.30
C GLN A 43 -6.76 7.97 5.03
N LYS A 44 -8.07 7.74 5.05
CA LYS A 44 -8.63 6.49 5.60
C LYS A 44 -8.24 5.30 4.74
N ILE A 45 -8.25 5.43 3.42
CA ILE A 45 -7.85 4.37 2.48
C ILE A 45 -6.40 3.98 2.74
N GLU A 46 -5.50 4.95 2.80
CA GLU A 46 -4.08 4.71 3.04
C GLU A 46 -3.85 4.01 4.39
N TYR A 47 -4.51 4.49 5.45
CA TYR A 47 -4.44 3.86 6.77
C TYR A 47 -4.93 2.40 6.74
N LEU A 48 -6.03 2.12 6.02
CA LEU A 48 -6.56 0.76 5.90
C LEU A 48 -5.66 -0.14 5.06
N ILE A 49 -4.99 0.39 4.03
CA ILE A 49 -3.97 -0.32 3.25
C ILE A 49 -2.79 -0.72 4.14
N GLU A 50 -2.27 0.20 4.95
CA GLU A 50 -1.19 -0.10 5.90
C GLU A 50 -1.61 -1.22 6.87
N MET A 51 -2.84 -1.11 7.41
CA MET A 51 -3.41 -2.08 8.34
C MET A 51 -3.63 -3.45 7.72
N LEU A 52 -3.89 -3.53 6.42
CA LEU A 52 -4.09 -4.78 5.69
C LEU A 52 -2.80 -5.65 5.63
N HIS A 53 -1.62 -5.02 5.73
CA HIS A 53 -0.32 -5.69 5.59
C HIS A 53 0.40 -5.94 6.91
N ARG A 54 -0.18 -5.51 8.04
CA ARG A 54 0.41 -5.71 9.37
C ARG A 54 0.51 -7.20 9.70
N LYS A 55 1.72 -7.67 10.01
CA LYS A 55 1.96 -9.07 10.43
C LYS A 55 1.41 -9.41 11.81
N ASN A 56 1.15 -8.40 12.65
CA ASN A 56 0.85 -8.61 14.06
C ASN A 56 -0.61 -9.04 14.33
N SER A 57 -1.53 -8.88 13.37
CA SER A 57 -2.93 -9.24 13.60
C SER A 57 -3.75 -9.48 12.34
N LEU A 58 -3.89 -10.75 11.96
CA LEU A 58 -4.73 -11.19 10.83
C LEU A 58 -6.18 -10.73 10.96
N LYS A 59 -6.71 -10.68 12.19
CA LYS A 59 -8.07 -10.18 12.47
C LYS A 59 -8.22 -8.71 12.04
N LYS A 60 -7.21 -7.88 12.30
CA LYS A 60 -7.23 -6.46 11.90
C LYS A 60 -7.07 -6.32 10.38
N ASN A 61 -6.27 -7.16 9.75
CA ASN A 61 -6.12 -7.15 8.29
C ASN A 61 -7.47 -7.47 7.60
N ALA A 62 -8.19 -8.47 8.11
CA ALA A 62 -9.52 -8.81 7.62
C ALA A 62 -10.54 -7.66 7.83
N GLN A 63 -10.48 -6.98 8.98
CA GLN A 63 -11.31 -5.80 9.24
C GLN A 63 -10.97 -4.63 8.30
N ALA A 64 -9.68 -4.45 7.99
CA ALA A 64 -9.23 -3.43 7.06
C ALA A 64 -9.75 -3.71 5.64
N ALA A 65 -9.62 -4.94 5.16
CA ALA A 65 -10.18 -5.37 3.88
C ALA A 65 -11.69 -5.08 3.78
N ARG A 66 -12.46 -5.48 4.79
CA ARG A 66 -13.90 -5.22 4.83
C ARG A 66 -14.24 -3.72 4.85
N SER A 67 -13.44 -2.94 5.55
CA SER A 67 -13.63 -1.48 5.61
C SER A 67 -13.39 -0.84 4.24
N LEU A 68 -12.32 -1.25 3.53
CA LEU A 68 -12.05 -0.82 2.16
C LEU A 68 -13.21 -1.21 1.22
N GLY A 69 -13.74 -2.42 1.34
CA GLY A 69 -14.92 -2.87 0.59
C GLY A 69 -16.15 -1.97 0.82
N ASN A 70 -16.40 -1.61 2.08
CA ASN A 70 -17.53 -0.75 2.46
C ASN A 70 -17.38 0.70 1.97
N MET A 71 -16.17 1.16 1.66
CA MET A 71 -15.94 2.47 1.05
C MET A 71 -16.36 2.51 -0.43
N GLY A 72 -16.53 1.36 -1.07
CA GLY A 72 -17.00 1.26 -2.45
C GLY A 72 -16.01 1.89 -3.43
N ALA A 73 -16.51 2.62 -4.43
CA ALA A 73 -15.70 3.20 -5.52
C ALA A 73 -14.56 4.11 -5.03
N ALA A 74 -14.71 4.76 -3.87
CA ALA A 74 -13.65 5.61 -3.31
C ALA A 74 -12.37 4.81 -3.02
N ALA A 75 -12.47 3.52 -2.68
CA ALA A 75 -11.33 2.65 -2.38
C ALA A 75 -10.79 1.88 -3.60
N GLU A 76 -11.08 2.31 -4.83
CA GLU A 76 -10.57 1.67 -6.04
C GLU A 76 -9.04 1.59 -6.07
N SER A 77 -8.36 2.60 -5.53
CA SER A 77 -6.90 2.63 -5.37
C SER A 77 -6.35 1.50 -4.48
N ALA A 78 -7.18 0.89 -3.62
CA ALA A 78 -6.78 -0.19 -2.72
C ALA A 78 -6.85 -1.59 -3.35
N ILE A 79 -7.43 -1.74 -4.55
CA ILE A 79 -7.54 -3.03 -5.26
C ILE A 79 -6.20 -3.77 -5.40
N PRO A 80 -5.09 -3.16 -5.88
CA PRO A 80 -3.81 -3.87 -6.01
C PRO A 80 -3.29 -4.38 -4.65
N GLU A 81 -3.51 -3.61 -3.58
CA GLU A 81 -3.07 -3.98 -2.24
C GLU A 81 -3.93 -5.11 -1.64
N LEU A 82 -5.23 -5.13 -1.93
CA LEU A 82 -6.13 -6.26 -1.60
C LEU A 82 -5.71 -7.54 -2.35
N GLN A 83 -5.33 -7.44 -3.63
CA GLN A 83 -4.82 -8.58 -4.40
C GLN A 83 -3.49 -9.11 -3.84
N LYS A 84 -2.60 -8.21 -3.42
CA LYS A 84 -1.34 -8.58 -2.77
C LYS A 84 -1.60 -9.24 -1.42
N ALA A 85 -2.55 -8.74 -0.63
CA ALA A 85 -2.94 -9.37 0.64
C ALA A 85 -3.46 -10.80 0.43
N ILE A 86 -4.27 -11.05 -0.60
CA ILE A 86 -4.75 -12.40 -0.96
C ILE A 86 -3.60 -13.37 -1.24
N LYS A 87 -2.57 -12.92 -1.96
CA LYS A 87 -1.43 -13.76 -2.34
C LYS A 87 -0.44 -14.01 -1.21
N THR A 88 -0.34 -13.07 -0.27
CA THR A 88 0.67 -13.08 0.80
C THR A 88 0.14 -13.64 2.11
N THR A 89 -1.16 -13.52 2.36
CA THR A 89 -1.79 -14.04 3.58
C THR A 89 -1.91 -15.56 3.55
N LYS A 90 -1.75 -16.18 4.72
CA LYS A 90 -2.08 -17.59 4.95
C LYS A 90 -3.46 -17.76 5.60
N ASP A 91 -4.09 -16.66 5.98
CA ASP A 91 -5.37 -16.65 6.68
C ASP A 91 -6.53 -16.61 5.70
N ASP A 92 -7.39 -17.63 5.78
CA ASP A 92 -8.57 -17.76 4.93
C ASP A 92 -9.52 -16.57 5.06
N LYS A 93 -9.69 -16.03 6.27
CA LYS A 93 -10.61 -14.92 6.50
C LYS A 93 -10.10 -13.64 5.83
N VAL A 94 -8.80 -13.34 5.94
CA VAL A 94 -8.18 -12.22 5.23
C VAL A 94 -8.36 -12.37 3.73
N ARG A 95 -8.18 -13.59 3.18
CA ARG A 95 -8.38 -13.87 1.76
C ARG A 95 -9.82 -13.63 1.33
N THR A 96 -10.79 -14.25 2.00
CA THR A 96 -12.22 -14.10 1.65
C THR A 96 -12.71 -12.65 1.80
N ASP A 97 -12.33 -11.96 2.88
CA ASP A 97 -12.72 -10.56 3.09
C ASP A 97 -12.08 -9.64 2.03
N SER A 98 -10.84 -9.91 1.60
CA SER A 98 -10.18 -9.15 0.53
C SER A 98 -10.81 -9.39 -0.84
N GLU A 99 -11.17 -10.63 -1.16
CA GLU A 99 -11.90 -10.95 -2.40
C GLU A 99 -13.28 -10.30 -2.43
N ALA A 100 -14.01 -10.33 -1.31
CA ALA A 100 -15.30 -9.68 -1.17
C ALA A 100 -15.18 -8.15 -1.30
N ALA A 101 -14.13 -7.56 -0.71
CA ALA A 101 -13.85 -6.13 -0.81
C ALA A 101 -13.61 -5.70 -2.25
N ILE A 102 -12.77 -6.43 -3.01
CA ILE A 102 -12.51 -6.13 -4.42
C ILE A 102 -13.82 -6.14 -5.22
N LYS A 103 -14.67 -7.16 -5.02
CA LYS A 103 -15.98 -7.25 -5.71
C LYS A 103 -16.89 -6.07 -5.35
N ALA A 104 -16.94 -5.69 -4.08
CA ALA A 104 -17.78 -4.59 -3.61
C ALA A 104 -17.31 -3.23 -4.21
N ILE A 105 -16.00 -2.99 -4.21
CA ILE A 105 -15.40 -1.79 -4.80
C ILE A 105 -15.71 -1.72 -6.29
N GLN A 106 -15.49 -2.81 -7.04
CA GLN A 106 -15.75 -2.86 -8.47
C GLN A 106 -17.24 -2.72 -8.81
N ALA A 107 -18.12 -3.35 -8.02
CA ALA A 107 -19.56 -3.21 -8.18
C ALA A 107 -20.04 -1.77 -7.93
N ALA A 108 -19.42 -1.08 -6.96
CA ALA A 108 -19.71 0.32 -6.69
C ALA A 108 -19.12 1.27 -7.74
N ALA A 109 -17.98 0.93 -8.35
CA ALA A 109 -17.32 1.73 -9.38
C ALA A 109 -18.03 1.64 -10.75
N LYS A 110 -18.75 0.54 -11.01
CA LYS A 110 -19.56 0.41 -12.22
C LYS A 110 -20.83 1.26 -12.09
N PRO A 111 -20.99 2.37 -12.83
CA PRO A 111 -22.27 3.08 -12.86
C PRO A 111 -23.35 2.15 -13.38
N ALA A 112 -24.53 2.18 -12.76
CA ALA A 112 -25.70 1.47 -13.25
C ALA A 112 -26.01 1.92 -14.70
N PRO A 113 -26.42 1.00 -15.59
CA PRO A 113 -26.69 1.30 -17.00
C PRO A 113 -27.87 2.25 -17.20
#